data_AF-A0A552X0L9-F1
#
_entry.id   AF-A0A552X0L9-F1
#
_cell.length_a   1.000
_cell.length_b   1.000
_cell.length_c   1.000
_cell.angle_alpha   90.00
_cell.angle_beta   90.00
_cell.angle_gamma   90.00
#
_symmetry.space_group_name_H-M   'P 1'
#
loop_
_entity.id
_entity.type
_entity.pdbx_description
1 polymer ?
#
loop_
_entity_poly.entity_id
_entity_poly.type
_entity_poly.pdbx_seq_one_letter_code
_entity_poly.pdbx_strand_id
1 'polypeptide(L)'
;MQIKAMNQYVRGVMALGMLMGIVGCASVPEESEPEVVEPVVLEDAGELQMQARGNEPFWMADIYHAQVHYEFMGESRNIEIIADTIVQNDQQTMVFADDRGSISLWVSICHDTMTGMPYPYVAELNTGERVVAGCAGHTDTLIANSQWHIVAINDDAVPDNVSMTLNFGDDGRLYGQSGCNRYFGRYTLTGEGVRFSQMGLTRMACEEPRMQLESRYINALGDVILFDFDAHDNLVLHTAAGDKLFTSSLPRETK
;
A
#
# COMPACT_ATOMS: atom_id res chain seq x y z
N MET A 1 -23.00 -13.25 35.36
CA MET A 1 -24.13 -12.42 34.90
C MET A 1 -24.61 -13.03 33.60
N GLN A 2 -25.79 -13.66 33.64
CA GLN A 2 -26.44 -14.41 32.55
C GLN A 2 -27.36 -13.49 31.73
N ILE A 3 -28.00 -14.07 30.70
CA ILE A 3 -29.08 -13.58 29.81
C ILE A 3 -28.51 -13.23 28.42
N LYS A 4 -28.54 -14.07 27.38
CA LYS A 4 -29.55 -14.98 26.79
C LYS A 4 -30.68 -14.25 26.04
N ALA A 5 -30.87 -14.71 24.79
CA ALA A 5 -32.04 -14.57 23.90
C ALA A 5 -32.07 -13.27 23.06
N MET A 6 -32.60 -13.23 21.84
CA MET A 6 -33.65 -14.07 21.24
C MET A 6 -33.75 -13.76 19.73
N ASN A 7 -33.96 -14.77 18.87
CA ASN A 7 -35.17 -14.96 18.03
C ASN A 7 -34.86 -14.78 16.52
N GLN A 8 -35.37 -15.56 15.56
CA GLN A 8 -36.46 -16.53 15.60
C GLN A 8 -36.42 -17.44 14.35
N TYR A 9 -36.35 -18.76 14.56
CA TYR A 9 -36.86 -19.75 13.61
C TYR A 9 -38.39 -19.77 13.75
N VAL A 10 -39.14 -19.68 12.65
CA VAL A 10 -40.59 -19.92 12.65
C VAL A 10 -40.86 -21.24 11.93
N ARG A 11 -41.20 -22.26 12.72
CA ARG A 11 -42.04 -23.40 12.33
C ARG A 11 -43.43 -23.16 12.93
N GLY A 12 -44.47 -23.26 12.12
CA GLY A 12 -45.86 -23.24 12.56
C GLY A 12 -46.72 -24.16 11.70
N VAL A 13 -47.25 -25.21 12.31
CA VAL A 13 -48.17 -26.21 11.74
C VAL A 13 -49.56 -26.03 12.35
N MET A 14 -50.57 -26.32 11.53
CA MET A 14 -51.99 -26.66 11.81
C MET A 14 -53.02 -25.57 12.13
N ALA A 15 -54.07 -25.52 11.29
CA ALA A 15 -55.45 -25.74 11.72
C ALA A 15 -56.38 -26.15 10.56
N LEU A 16 -57.30 -27.05 10.89
CA LEU A 16 -58.27 -27.77 10.05
C LEU A 16 -59.53 -26.91 9.79
N GLY A 17 -60.04 -26.90 8.55
CA GLY A 17 -61.32 -26.26 8.20
C GLY A 17 -62.01 -27.00 7.04
N MET A 18 -63.19 -27.55 7.32
CA MET A 18 -64.01 -28.36 6.42
C MET A 18 -65.01 -27.47 5.69
N LEU A 19 -65.14 -27.56 4.35
CA LEU A 19 -66.41 -27.33 3.63
C LEU A 19 -66.32 -27.69 2.13
N MET A 20 -67.44 -28.25 1.65
CA MET A 20 -67.74 -28.77 0.32
C MET A 20 -67.51 -27.77 -0.82
N GLY A 21 -67.13 -28.27 -2.00
CA GLY A 21 -67.46 -27.57 -3.25
C GLY A 21 -66.66 -27.96 -4.49
N ILE A 22 -67.35 -28.68 -5.38
CA ILE A 22 -67.31 -28.56 -6.85
C ILE A 22 -66.06 -29.09 -7.58
N VAL A 23 -66.32 -30.07 -8.44
CA VAL A 23 -65.43 -30.60 -9.47
C VAL A 23 -65.04 -29.49 -10.44
N GLY A 24 -63.74 -29.18 -10.49
CA GLY A 24 -63.12 -28.39 -11.54
C GLY A 24 -61.84 -29.10 -11.98
N CYS A 25 -61.72 -29.44 -13.26
CA CYS A 25 -60.46 -29.89 -13.84
C CYS A 25 -59.46 -28.72 -13.79
N ALA A 26 -58.53 -28.77 -12.83
CA ALA A 26 -57.35 -27.91 -12.85
C ALA A 26 -56.19 -28.74 -13.42
N SER A 27 -55.59 -28.24 -14.51
CA SER A 27 -54.35 -28.75 -15.08
C SER A 27 -53.25 -28.78 -14.01
N VAL A 28 -52.58 -29.92 -13.89
CA VAL A 28 -51.38 -30.09 -13.05
C VAL A 28 -50.32 -29.08 -13.51
N PRO A 29 -49.71 -28.27 -12.63
CA PRO A 29 -48.58 -27.44 -13.01
C PRO A 29 -47.39 -28.34 -13.32
N GLU A 30 -46.75 -28.10 -14.46
CA GLU A 30 -45.50 -28.74 -14.85
C GLU A 30 -44.43 -28.36 -13.82
N GLU A 31 -43.99 -29.32 -13.02
CA GLU A 31 -42.93 -29.13 -12.02
C GLU A 31 -41.61 -28.99 -12.78
N SER A 32 -41.17 -27.75 -12.99
CA SER A 32 -39.91 -27.44 -13.64
C SER A 32 -38.75 -28.08 -12.88
N GLU A 33 -37.99 -28.95 -13.56
CA GLU A 33 -36.77 -29.54 -13.02
C GLU A 33 -35.83 -28.43 -12.51
N PRO A 34 -35.14 -28.61 -11.37
CA PRO A 34 -34.23 -27.61 -10.86
C PRO A 34 -33.09 -27.42 -11.86
N GLU A 35 -32.97 -26.21 -12.38
CA GLU A 35 -31.86 -25.80 -13.23
C GLU A 35 -30.56 -26.05 -12.46
N VAL A 36 -29.70 -26.91 -12.98
CA VAL A 36 -28.36 -27.12 -12.42
C VAL A 36 -27.59 -25.84 -12.66
N VAL A 37 -27.56 -24.97 -11.66
CA VAL A 37 -26.74 -23.77 -11.68
C VAL A 37 -25.29 -24.24 -11.66
N GLU A 38 -24.62 -24.14 -12.80
CA GLU A 38 -23.18 -24.35 -12.89
C GLU A 38 -22.50 -23.44 -11.85
N PRO A 39 -21.47 -23.92 -11.13
CA PRO A 39 -20.77 -23.08 -10.18
C PRO A 39 -20.27 -21.84 -10.91
N VAL A 40 -20.69 -20.67 -10.44
CA VAL A 40 -20.17 -19.39 -10.90
C VAL A 40 -18.69 -19.38 -10.54
N VAL A 41 -17.84 -19.71 -11.52
CA VAL A 41 -16.41 -19.44 -11.43
C VAL A 41 -16.32 -17.91 -11.50
N LEU A 42 -16.01 -17.28 -10.38
CA LEU A 42 -15.69 -15.85 -10.32
C LEU A 42 -14.35 -15.65 -11.06
N GLU A 43 -14.39 -15.57 -12.39
CA GLU A 43 -13.20 -15.43 -13.24
C GLU A 43 -12.60 -14.01 -13.25
N ASP A 44 -13.05 -13.09 -12.40
CA ASP A 44 -12.46 -11.76 -12.31
C ASP A 44 -12.23 -11.38 -10.85
N ALA A 45 -11.15 -11.93 -10.28
CA ALA A 45 -10.51 -11.31 -9.14
C ALA A 45 -10.08 -9.91 -9.61
N GLY A 46 -10.95 -8.91 -9.40
CA GLY A 46 -10.79 -7.57 -10.00
C GLY A 46 -9.42 -6.94 -9.76
N GLU A 47 -9.12 -5.80 -10.38
CA GLU A 47 -7.77 -5.19 -10.43
C GLU A 47 -6.95 -5.36 -9.14
N LEU A 48 -5.74 -5.93 -9.30
CA LEU A 48 -4.76 -6.13 -8.22
C LEU A 48 -4.61 -4.82 -7.43
N GLN A 49 -4.97 -4.87 -6.15
CA GLN A 49 -4.89 -3.70 -5.29
C GLN A 49 -3.49 -3.58 -4.68
N MET A 50 -2.87 -4.72 -4.38
CA MET A 50 -1.63 -4.75 -3.60
C MET A 50 -0.88 -6.07 -3.71
N GLN A 51 0.44 -6.02 -3.56
CA GLN A 51 1.28 -7.20 -3.30
C GLN A 51 1.83 -7.13 -1.89
N ALA A 52 1.99 -8.29 -1.25
CA ALA A 52 2.66 -8.45 0.03
C ALA A 52 3.74 -9.53 -0.07
N ARG A 53 4.82 -9.42 0.72
CA ARG A 53 5.90 -10.42 0.72
C ARG A 53 6.68 -10.43 2.03
N GLY A 54 7.29 -11.57 2.33
CA GLY A 54 8.29 -11.69 3.39
C GLY A 54 9.39 -12.69 3.03
N ASN A 55 10.53 -12.58 3.73
CA ASN A 55 11.75 -13.32 3.36
C ASN A 55 12.07 -14.49 4.31
N GLU A 56 11.50 -14.53 5.52
CA GLU A 56 11.86 -15.52 6.55
C GLU A 56 10.64 -16.13 7.26
N PRO A 57 10.23 -17.36 6.87
CA PRO A 57 10.49 -17.99 5.58
C PRO A 57 9.88 -17.19 4.42
N PHE A 58 10.31 -17.47 3.19
CA PHE A 58 9.82 -16.76 2.02
C PHE A 58 8.32 -17.00 1.78
N TRP A 59 7.61 -15.91 1.51
CA TRP A 59 6.22 -15.91 1.07
C TRP A 59 5.90 -14.69 0.22
N MET A 60 4.89 -14.81 -0.62
CA MET A 60 4.36 -13.72 -1.44
C MET A 60 2.84 -13.85 -1.51
N ALA A 61 2.14 -12.72 -1.55
CA ALA A 61 0.71 -12.68 -1.75
C ALA A 61 0.32 -11.59 -2.74
N ASP A 62 -0.58 -11.94 -3.65
CA ASP A 62 -1.29 -11.02 -4.53
C ASP A 62 -2.70 -10.81 -3.96
N ILE A 63 -3.06 -9.53 -3.77
CA ILE A 63 -4.28 -9.12 -3.08
C ILE A 63 -5.20 -8.41 -4.08
N TYR A 64 -6.30 -9.07 -4.37
CA TYR A 64 -7.39 -8.60 -5.21
C TYR A 64 -8.57 -8.24 -4.31
N HIS A 65 -9.41 -7.28 -4.71
CA HIS A 65 -10.59 -6.79 -3.96
C HIS A 65 -11.05 -7.61 -2.74
N ALA A 66 -11.46 -8.87 -2.95
CA ALA A 66 -11.89 -9.80 -1.90
C ALA A 66 -11.23 -11.19 -2.02
N GLN A 67 -10.05 -11.30 -2.63
CA GLN A 67 -9.32 -12.55 -2.78
C GLN A 67 -7.84 -12.34 -2.53
N VAL A 68 -7.22 -13.26 -1.82
CA VAL A 68 -5.78 -13.30 -1.62
C VAL A 68 -5.27 -14.61 -2.17
N HIS A 69 -4.40 -14.51 -3.15
CA HIS A 69 -3.56 -15.61 -3.59
C HIS A 69 -2.23 -15.49 -2.86
N TYR A 70 -1.78 -16.52 -2.15
CA TYR A 70 -0.45 -16.51 -1.55
C TYR A 70 0.31 -17.80 -1.80
N GLU A 71 1.62 -17.66 -1.91
CA GLU A 71 2.57 -18.75 -1.92
C GLU A 71 3.40 -18.71 -0.65
N PHE A 72 3.48 -19.84 0.04
CA PHE A 72 4.28 -20.00 1.24
C PHE A 72 5.17 -21.24 1.09
N MET A 73 6.49 -21.05 1.11
CA MET A 73 7.46 -22.14 0.95
C MET A 73 7.21 -23.05 -0.28
N GLY A 74 6.73 -22.48 -1.39
CA GLY A 74 6.42 -23.21 -2.64
C GLY A 74 5.04 -23.85 -2.66
N GLU A 75 4.25 -23.74 -1.59
CA GLU A 75 2.86 -24.17 -1.56
C GLU A 75 1.93 -22.97 -1.83
N SER A 76 1.12 -23.08 -2.87
CA SER A 76 0.19 -22.03 -3.27
C SER A 76 -1.20 -22.28 -2.68
N ARG A 77 -1.83 -21.24 -2.15
CA ARG A 77 -3.15 -21.29 -1.51
C ARG A 77 -3.96 -20.04 -1.85
N ASN A 78 -5.26 -20.23 -1.93
CA ASN A 78 -6.23 -19.14 -2.09
C ASN A 78 -7.02 -18.97 -0.80
N ILE A 79 -7.12 -17.73 -0.35
CA ILE A 79 -8.06 -17.28 0.67
C ILE A 79 -9.13 -16.49 -0.07
N GLU A 80 -10.37 -16.95 -0.03
CA GLU A 80 -11.53 -16.14 -0.41
C GLU A 80 -11.98 -15.37 0.82
N ILE A 81 -12.21 -14.07 0.68
CA ILE A 81 -12.33 -13.19 1.85
C ILE A 81 -13.75 -12.68 2.13
N ILE A 82 -14.06 -12.66 3.43
CA ILE A 82 -14.91 -11.67 4.10
C ILE A 82 -13.99 -10.51 4.54
N ALA A 83 -13.93 -9.43 3.77
CA ALA A 83 -12.96 -8.37 4.05
C ALA A 83 -13.48 -7.60 5.24
N ASP A 84 -12.76 -7.67 6.36
CA ASP A 84 -13.11 -6.90 7.54
C ASP A 84 -12.01 -5.88 7.80
N THR A 85 -12.45 -4.67 8.17
CA THR A 85 -11.56 -3.60 8.57
C THR A 85 -11.69 -3.46 10.07
N ILE A 86 -10.67 -3.93 10.77
CA ILE A 86 -10.61 -3.83 12.22
C ILE A 86 -9.91 -2.52 12.57
N VAL A 87 -10.58 -1.67 13.34
CA VAL A 87 -10.00 -0.43 13.87
C VAL A 87 -9.71 -0.62 15.36
N GLN A 88 -8.45 -0.55 15.76
CA GLN A 88 -8.01 -0.61 17.16
C GLN A 88 -6.95 0.46 17.41
N ASN A 89 -7.09 1.24 18.48
CA ASN A 89 -6.14 2.31 18.85
C ASN A 89 -5.78 3.25 17.67
N ASP A 90 -6.78 3.67 16.88
CA ASP A 90 -6.63 4.48 15.67
C ASP A 90 -5.78 3.85 14.53
N GLN A 91 -5.36 2.60 14.70
CA GLN A 91 -4.71 1.80 13.67
C GLN A 91 -5.76 1.02 12.89
N GLN A 92 -5.83 1.29 11.60
CA GLN A 92 -6.69 0.54 10.68
C GLN A 92 -5.93 -0.71 10.21
N THR A 93 -6.49 -1.88 10.49
CA THR A 93 -5.98 -3.17 10.03
C THR A 93 -6.95 -3.77 9.03
N MET A 94 -6.48 -4.02 7.81
CA MET A 94 -7.20 -4.77 6.79
C MET A 94 -6.93 -6.24 7.02
N VAL A 95 -7.98 -7.03 7.25
CA VAL A 95 -7.86 -8.47 7.53
C VAL A 95 -8.59 -9.26 6.45
N PHE A 96 -7.86 -10.23 5.93
CA PHE A 96 -8.29 -11.15 4.90
C PHE A 96 -8.15 -12.56 5.47
N ALA A 97 -9.24 -13.30 5.68
CA ALA A 97 -9.18 -14.58 6.40
C ALA A 97 -10.21 -15.60 5.92
N ASP A 98 -9.83 -16.87 6.03
CA ASP A 98 -10.72 -18.04 5.95
C ASP A 98 -10.48 -18.98 7.16
N ASP A 99 -10.96 -20.21 7.10
CA ASP A 99 -10.76 -21.22 8.14
C ASP A 99 -9.33 -21.77 8.21
N ARG A 100 -8.49 -21.50 7.21
CA ARG A 100 -7.15 -22.08 7.02
C ARG A 100 -6.03 -21.06 7.25
N GLY A 101 -6.30 -19.77 7.19
CA GLY A 101 -5.30 -18.73 7.43
C GLY A 101 -5.83 -17.31 7.33
N SER A 102 -4.92 -16.35 7.52
CA SER A 102 -5.23 -14.94 7.35
C SER A 102 -4.03 -14.13 6.89
N ILE A 103 -4.25 -13.05 6.13
CA ILE A 103 -3.28 -11.98 5.97
C ILE A 103 -3.84 -10.70 6.60
N SER A 104 -3.01 -10.02 7.38
CA SER A 104 -3.34 -8.76 8.05
C SER A 104 -2.38 -7.68 7.60
N LEU A 105 -2.90 -6.52 7.25
CA LEU A 105 -2.14 -5.37 6.77
C LEU A 105 -2.49 -4.13 7.58
N TRP A 106 -1.48 -3.34 7.97
CA TRP A 106 -1.71 -2.04 8.60
C TRP A 106 -0.76 -0.98 8.07
N VAL A 107 -1.21 0.28 8.12
CA VAL A 107 -0.43 1.43 7.67
C VAL A 107 0.72 1.67 8.63
N SER A 108 1.94 1.40 8.18
CA SER A 108 3.19 1.68 8.89
C SER A 108 4.35 1.39 7.93
N ILE A 109 5.43 2.18 8.00
CA ILE A 109 6.60 1.99 7.15
C ILE A 109 7.25 0.65 7.50
N CYS A 110 7.27 -0.26 6.53
CA CYS A 110 7.87 -1.57 6.63
C CYS A 110 9.15 -1.63 5.81
N HIS A 111 10.26 -2.06 6.41
CA HIS A 111 11.51 -2.28 5.70
C HIS A 111 11.63 -3.74 5.29
N ASP A 112 11.83 -3.97 4.00
CA ASP A 112 12.14 -5.30 3.48
C ASP A 112 13.43 -5.83 4.12
N THR A 113 13.40 -7.02 4.71
CA THR A 113 14.55 -7.55 5.46
C THR A 113 15.74 -7.95 4.58
N MET A 114 15.55 -8.09 3.26
CA MET A 114 16.60 -8.44 2.32
C MET A 114 17.20 -7.20 1.65
N THR A 115 16.38 -6.23 1.23
CA THR A 115 16.86 -5.04 0.50
C THR A 115 16.90 -3.77 1.34
N GLY A 116 16.24 -3.74 2.48
CA GLY A 116 16.03 -2.54 3.29
C GLY A 116 15.04 -1.55 2.69
N MET A 117 14.40 -1.87 1.56
CA MET A 117 13.49 -0.94 0.89
C MET A 117 12.23 -0.69 1.74
N PRO A 118 11.77 0.57 1.86
CA PRO A 118 10.56 0.89 2.59
C PRO A 118 9.29 0.59 1.77
N TYR A 119 8.25 0.18 2.48
CA TYR A 119 6.92 -0.14 1.96
C TYR A 119 5.83 0.50 2.85
N PRO A 120 4.68 0.89 2.29
CA PRO A 120 3.64 1.64 3.01
C PRO A 120 2.85 0.83 4.05
N TYR A 121 2.91 -0.51 3.97
CA TYR A 121 2.20 -1.38 4.91
C TYR A 121 3.13 -2.43 5.46
N VAL A 122 2.94 -2.75 6.74
CA VAL A 122 3.41 -3.99 7.33
C VAL A 122 2.36 -5.07 7.07
N ALA A 123 2.84 -6.29 6.78
CA ALA A 123 2.01 -7.45 6.53
C ALA A 123 2.35 -8.60 7.48
N GLU A 124 1.31 -9.30 7.94
CA GLU A 124 1.44 -10.55 8.67
C GLU A 124 0.63 -11.63 7.99
N LEU A 125 1.29 -12.73 7.59
CA LEU A 125 0.65 -13.92 7.06
C LEU A 125 0.57 -14.99 8.16
N ASN A 126 -0.64 -15.38 8.51
CA ASN A 126 -0.95 -16.53 9.36
C ASN A 126 -1.35 -17.72 8.49
N THR A 127 -0.55 -18.78 8.53
CA THR A 127 -0.75 -20.02 7.78
C THR A 127 -1.56 -21.08 8.54
N GLY A 128 -2.11 -20.72 9.70
CA GLY A 128 -2.70 -21.65 10.67
C GLY A 128 -1.66 -22.35 11.55
N GLU A 129 -0.46 -22.62 11.02
CA GLU A 129 0.66 -23.20 11.79
C GLU A 129 1.55 -22.15 12.45
N ARG A 130 1.73 -21.00 11.78
CA ARG A 130 2.62 -19.92 12.22
C ARG A 130 2.22 -18.60 11.59
N VAL A 131 2.68 -17.52 12.24
CA VAL A 131 2.60 -16.14 11.75
C VAL A 131 3.98 -15.73 11.26
N VAL A 132 4.04 -15.15 10.07
CA VAL A 132 5.28 -14.66 9.44
C VAL A 132 5.09 -13.21 9.01
N ALA A 133 6.13 -12.41 9.20
CA ALA A 133 6.10 -10.98 8.89
C ALA A 133 6.48 -10.73 7.42
N GLY A 134 6.09 -9.56 6.94
CA GLY A 134 6.40 -9.06 5.61
C GLY A 134 5.99 -7.61 5.43
N CYS A 135 6.16 -7.12 4.21
CA CYS A 135 5.79 -5.77 3.78
C CYS A 135 4.79 -5.84 2.64
N ALA A 136 3.97 -4.82 2.47
CA ALA A 136 2.99 -4.74 1.37
C ALA A 136 2.87 -3.35 0.76
N GLY A 137 2.35 -3.30 -0.47
CA GLY A 137 2.13 -2.08 -1.23
C GLY A 137 3.21 -1.75 -2.25
N HIS A 138 2.98 -0.68 -3.00
CA HIS A 138 3.95 -0.15 -3.94
C HIS A 138 4.75 0.98 -3.29
N THR A 139 6.08 0.88 -3.39
CA THR A 139 7.04 1.78 -2.74
C THR A 139 7.00 3.21 -3.27
N ASP A 140 6.54 3.43 -4.49
CA ASP A 140 6.31 4.77 -5.07
C ASP A 140 5.25 5.57 -4.32
N THR A 141 4.22 4.90 -3.78
CA THR A 141 3.15 5.57 -3.04
C THR A 141 3.63 6.32 -1.79
N LEU A 142 4.80 5.95 -1.25
CA LEU A 142 5.43 6.62 -0.10
C LEU A 142 6.03 7.99 -0.45
N ILE A 143 6.49 8.17 -1.68
CA ILE A 143 7.26 9.36 -2.10
C ILE A 143 6.51 10.21 -3.12
N ALA A 144 5.62 9.59 -3.90
CA ALA A 144 4.77 10.25 -4.88
C ALA A 144 3.73 11.15 -4.19
N ASN A 145 3.15 12.07 -4.97
CA ASN A 145 2.07 12.97 -4.53
C ASN A 145 2.39 13.88 -3.33
N SER A 146 3.68 13.99 -2.97
CA SER A 146 4.17 14.85 -1.90
C SER A 146 5.21 15.84 -2.43
N GLN A 147 5.23 17.04 -1.87
CA GLN A 147 6.32 17.98 -2.05
C GLN A 147 7.27 17.87 -0.85
N TRP A 148 8.48 17.41 -1.10
CA TRP A 148 9.51 17.30 -0.08
C TRP A 148 10.36 18.57 -0.07
N HIS A 149 10.61 19.12 1.11
CA HIS A 149 11.51 20.26 1.29
C HIS A 149 12.88 19.77 1.75
N ILE A 150 13.96 20.15 1.07
CA ILE A 150 15.32 19.80 1.50
C ILE A 150 15.70 20.70 2.68
N VAL A 151 15.97 20.10 3.84
CA VAL A 151 16.29 20.83 5.08
C VAL A 151 17.76 20.76 5.44
N ALA A 152 18.47 19.72 4.99
CA ALA A 152 19.90 19.58 5.17
C ALA A 152 20.52 18.70 4.08
N ILE A 153 21.80 18.97 3.78
CA ILE A 153 22.67 18.14 2.96
C ILE A 153 23.80 17.69 3.89
N ASN A 154 23.86 16.40 4.21
CA ASN A 154 24.63 15.89 5.33
C ASN A 154 24.27 16.65 6.62
N ASP A 155 25.27 17.16 7.33
CA ASP A 155 25.10 17.95 8.54
C ASP A 155 24.91 19.46 8.26
N ASP A 156 24.96 19.89 6.98
CA ASP A 156 24.81 21.28 6.60
C ASP A 156 23.34 21.64 6.37
N ALA A 157 22.78 22.45 7.28
CA ALA A 157 21.42 22.96 7.15
C ALA A 157 21.26 23.89 5.94
N VAL A 158 20.14 23.75 5.23
CA VAL A 158 19.72 24.72 4.21
C VAL A 158 19.28 26.02 4.91
N PRO A 159 19.75 27.20 4.46
CA PRO A 159 19.30 28.49 5.02
C PRO A 159 17.80 28.73 4.82
N ASP A 160 17.12 29.30 5.82
CA ASP A 160 15.66 29.47 5.82
C ASP A 160 15.12 30.35 4.68
N ASN A 161 15.95 31.25 4.15
CA ASN A 161 15.61 32.11 3.02
C ASN A 161 15.81 31.44 1.65
N VAL A 162 16.23 30.17 1.62
CA VAL A 162 16.46 29.39 0.40
C VAL A 162 15.45 28.25 0.34
N SER A 163 14.60 28.27 -0.70
CA SER A 163 13.68 27.17 -0.96
C SER A 163 14.36 26.10 -1.81
N MET A 164 14.36 24.87 -1.31
CA MET A 164 14.82 23.69 -2.03
C MET A 164 13.75 22.62 -1.93
N THR A 165 13.30 22.09 -3.07
CA THR A 165 12.20 21.14 -3.12
C THR A 165 12.53 19.95 -4.01
N LEU A 166 11.89 18.83 -3.73
CA LEU A 166 11.99 17.56 -4.42
C LEU A 166 10.58 16.99 -4.59
N ASN A 167 10.20 16.69 -5.82
CA ASN A 167 8.87 16.19 -6.15
C ASN A 167 9.00 14.99 -7.09
N PHE A 168 8.26 13.94 -6.80
CA PHE A 168 8.13 12.71 -7.59
C PHE A 168 6.75 12.70 -8.24
N GLY A 169 6.70 12.84 -9.57
CA GLY A 169 5.46 12.73 -10.33
C GLY A 169 5.09 11.27 -10.59
N ASP A 170 3.80 10.98 -10.67
CA ASP A 170 3.29 9.63 -10.96
C ASP A 170 3.70 9.10 -12.36
N ASP A 171 4.14 9.99 -13.25
CA ASP A 171 4.64 9.68 -14.59
C ASP A 171 6.17 9.42 -14.64
N GLY A 172 6.79 9.20 -13.48
CA GLY A 172 8.22 8.95 -13.34
C GLY A 172 9.08 10.21 -13.51
N ARG A 173 8.50 11.41 -13.44
CA ARG A 173 9.23 12.68 -13.50
C ARG A 173 9.75 13.08 -12.14
N LEU A 174 10.97 13.62 -12.12
CA LEU A 174 11.58 14.26 -10.97
C LEU A 174 11.67 15.76 -11.24
N TYR A 175 11.27 16.62 -10.30
CA TYR A 175 11.40 18.06 -10.47
C TYR A 175 11.42 18.81 -9.14
N GLY A 176 11.92 20.04 -9.16
CA GLY A 176 11.93 20.88 -7.97
C GLY A 176 12.73 22.17 -8.14
N GLN A 177 12.99 22.80 -7.01
CA GLN A 177 13.84 23.98 -6.89
C GLN A 177 15.14 23.59 -6.19
N SER A 178 16.30 23.95 -6.74
CA SER A 178 17.63 23.63 -6.20
C SER A 178 18.25 24.81 -5.44
N GLY A 179 17.42 25.74 -4.97
CA GLY A 179 17.87 27.00 -4.40
C GLY A 179 17.81 28.11 -5.44
N CYS A 180 18.77 28.19 -6.38
CA CYS A 180 18.77 29.24 -7.40
C CYS A 180 17.85 28.90 -8.58
N ASN A 181 18.02 27.71 -9.13
CA ASN A 181 17.40 27.21 -10.35
C ASN A 181 16.25 26.25 -10.08
N ARG A 182 15.47 26.04 -11.13
CA ARG A 182 14.56 24.90 -11.22
C ARG A 182 15.30 23.76 -11.90
N TYR A 183 15.04 22.54 -11.45
CA TYR A 183 15.57 21.34 -12.08
C TYR A 183 14.43 20.39 -12.44
N PHE A 184 14.73 19.50 -13.39
CA PHE A 184 13.83 18.46 -13.86
C PHE A 184 14.64 17.24 -14.31
N GLY A 185 13.99 16.09 -14.34
CA GLY A 185 14.57 14.83 -14.79
C GLY A 185 13.56 13.71 -14.67
N ARG A 186 14.07 12.48 -14.55
CA ARG A 186 13.30 11.27 -14.34
C ARG A 186 13.81 10.51 -13.14
N TYR A 187 12.93 9.76 -12.50
CA TYR A 187 13.30 8.75 -11.52
C TYR A 187 12.81 7.37 -11.94
N THR A 188 13.47 6.35 -11.41
CA THR A 188 13.03 4.96 -11.55
C THR A 188 13.22 4.29 -10.21
N LEU A 189 12.16 3.68 -9.71
CA LEU A 189 12.22 2.79 -8.56
C LEU A 189 12.51 1.38 -9.03
N THR A 190 13.38 0.71 -8.27
CA THR A 190 13.71 -0.70 -8.43
C THR A 190 13.49 -1.38 -7.09
N GLY A 191 13.46 -2.71 -7.05
CA GLY A 191 13.38 -3.46 -5.79
C GLY A 191 14.58 -3.24 -4.84
N GLU A 192 15.62 -2.54 -5.31
CA GLU A 192 16.88 -2.31 -4.59
C GLU A 192 17.13 -0.81 -4.32
N GLY A 193 16.26 0.10 -4.75
CA GLY A 193 16.51 1.53 -4.58
C GLY A 193 15.86 2.45 -5.60
N VAL A 194 16.39 3.66 -5.69
CA VAL A 194 15.93 4.71 -6.59
C VAL A 194 17.10 5.24 -7.42
N ARG A 195 16.87 5.52 -8.70
CA ARG A 195 17.85 6.14 -9.60
C ARG A 195 17.28 7.35 -10.30
N PHE A 196 18.07 8.41 -10.41
CA PHE A 196 17.71 9.61 -11.15
C PHE A 196 18.45 9.70 -12.48
N SER A 197 17.78 10.21 -13.50
CA SER A 197 18.32 10.29 -14.86
C SER A 197 17.76 11.49 -15.61
N GLN A 198 18.40 11.81 -16.75
CA GLN A 198 17.98 12.90 -17.64
C GLN A 198 17.86 14.25 -16.91
N MET A 199 18.75 14.50 -15.95
CA MET A 199 18.73 15.69 -15.12
C MET A 199 19.09 16.93 -15.94
N GLY A 200 18.27 17.97 -15.81
CA GLY A 200 18.45 19.28 -16.42
C GLY A 200 18.09 20.39 -15.44
N LEU A 201 18.64 21.58 -15.67
CA LEU A 201 18.47 22.75 -14.81
C LEU A 201 18.36 24.03 -15.63
N THR A 202 17.59 24.99 -15.13
CA THR A 202 17.55 26.34 -15.68
C THR A 202 18.88 27.06 -15.46
N ARG A 203 19.10 28.21 -16.12
CA ARG A 203 20.35 28.99 -16.03
C ARG A 203 20.09 30.41 -15.53
N MET A 204 19.59 30.52 -14.31
CA MET A 204 19.52 31.78 -13.55
C MET A 204 20.83 32.00 -12.80
N ALA A 205 21.23 33.26 -12.68
CA ALA A 205 22.36 33.68 -11.87
C ALA A 205 21.84 34.20 -10.52
N CYS A 206 22.41 33.70 -9.43
CA CYS A 206 22.16 34.16 -8.06
C CYS A 206 23.49 34.56 -7.40
N GLU A 207 23.42 34.99 -6.16
CA GLU A 207 24.58 35.18 -5.30
C GLU A 207 25.41 33.89 -5.14
N GLU A 208 26.73 34.05 -5.05
CA GLU A 208 27.69 32.95 -5.03
C GLU A 208 27.41 31.88 -3.95
N PRO A 209 27.06 32.21 -2.70
CA PRO A 209 26.75 31.19 -1.69
C PRO A 209 25.57 30.29 -2.08
N ARG A 210 24.56 30.85 -2.76
CA ARG A 210 23.37 30.10 -3.20
C ARG A 210 23.67 29.20 -4.39
N MET A 211 24.54 29.63 -5.29
CA MET A 211 25.02 28.80 -6.40
C MET A 211 25.89 27.63 -5.91
N GLN A 212 26.70 27.84 -4.88
CA GLN A 212 27.49 26.77 -4.26
C GLN A 212 26.59 25.74 -3.57
N LEU A 213 25.57 26.18 -2.83
CA LEU A 213 24.57 25.29 -2.23
C LEU A 213 23.82 24.47 -3.30
N GLU A 214 23.37 25.12 -4.37
CA GLU A 214 22.74 24.46 -5.51
C GLU A 214 23.64 23.38 -6.12
N SER A 215 24.92 23.70 -6.34
CA SER A 215 25.87 22.76 -6.93
C SER A 215 26.07 21.53 -6.06
N ARG A 216 26.19 21.70 -4.74
CA ARG A 216 26.27 20.57 -3.79
C ARG A 216 25.01 19.71 -3.85
N TYR A 217 23.84 20.33 -3.87
CA TYR A 217 22.58 19.61 -3.96
C TYR A 217 22.43 18.82 -5.24
N ILE A 218 22.65 19.42 -6.40
CA ILE A 218 22.50 18.74 -7.70
C ILE A 218 23.50 17.59 -7.83
N ASN A 219 24.73 17.76 -7.34
CA ASN A 219 25.72 16.68 -7.33
C ASN A 219 25.26 15.53 -6.42
N ALA A 220 24.88 15.83 -5.17
CA ALA A 220 24.37 14.81 -4.25
C ALA A 220 23.13 14.10 -4.81
N LEU A 221 22.20 14.85 -5.41
CA LEU A 221 21.01 14.32 -6.05
C LEU A 221 21.38 13.37 -7.20
N GLY A 222 22.40 13.69 -8.00
CA GLY A 222 22.90 12.84 -9.07
C GLY A 222 23.46 11.48 -8.59
N ASP A 223 23.90 11.40 -7.34
CA ASP A 223 24.53 10.21 -6.74
C ASP A 223 23.57 9.40 -5.86
N VAL A 224 22.29 9.79 -5.76
CA VAL A 224 21.26 9.08 -4.97
C VAL A 224 21.04 7.66 -5.52
N ILE A 225 21.03 6.69 -4.60
CA ILE A 225 20.81 5.26 -4.89
C ILE A 225 19.68 4.64 -4.06
N LEU A 226 19.37 5.21 -2.90
CA LEU A 226 18.39 4.67 -1.96
C LEU A 226 17.58 5.82 -1.36
N PHE A 227 16.39 5.48 -0.88
CA PHE A 227 15.61 6.35 -0.03
C PHE A 227 15.07 5.58 1.16
N ASP A 228 14.83 6.31 2.24
CA ASP A 228 14.33 5.79 3.50
C ASP A 228 13.50 6.86 4.20
N PHE A 229 12.97 6.54 5.37
CA PHE A 229 12.27 7.45 6.26
C PHE A 229 12.89 7.42 7.65
N ASP A 230 13.01 8.60 8.25
CA ASP A 230 13.44 8.70 9.64
C ASP A 230 12.28 8.42 10.63
N ALA A 231 12.57 8.51 11.93
CA ALA A 231 11.59 8.27 12.98
C ALA A 231 10.43 9.30 13.04
N HIS A 232 10.47 10.35 12.21
CA HIS A 232 9.45 11.39 12.11
C HIS A 232 8.78 11.38 10.73
N ASP A 233 8.89 10.27 9.98
CA ASP A 233 8.35 10.12 8.62
C ASP A 233 8.90 11.13 7.60
N ASN A 234 10.10 11.66 7.84
CA ASN A 234 10.78 12.47 6.83
C ASN A 234 11.53 11.57 5.86
N LEU A 235 11.36 11.85 4.56
CA LEU A 235 12.14 11.20 3.52
C LEU A 235 13.63 11.55 3.68
N VAL A 236 14.48 10.54 3.58
CA VAL A 236 15.94 10.65 3.56
C VAL A 236 16.44 9.98 2.29
N LEU A 237 17.23 10.70 1.48
CA LEU A 237 17.90 10.12 0.32
C LEU A 237 19.35 9.80 0.66
N HIS A 238 19.83 8.64 0.23
CA HIS A 238 21.20 8.20 0.45
C HIS A 238 21.94 8.13 -0.87
N THR A 239 23.16 8.65 -0.90
CA THR A 239 24.03 8.61 -2.07
C THR A 239 25.00 7.42 -2.01
N ALA A 240 25.54 7.04 -3.17
CA ALA A 240 26.59 6.02 -3.25
C ALA A 240 27.88 6.43 -2.50
N ALA A 241 28.11 7.74 -2.33
CA ALA A 241 29.25 8.27 -1.58
C ALA A 241 29.04 8.24 -0.06
N GLY A 242 27.83 7.89 0.41
CA GLY A 242 27.45 7.88 1.83
C GLY A 242 26.85 9.21 2.32
N ASP A 243 26.67 10.19 1.44
CA ASP A 243 25.99 11.44 1.77
C ASP A 243 24.48 11.20 1.96
N LYS A 244 23.84 12.09 2.72
CA LYS A 244 22.41 12.07 3.00
C LYS A 244 21.76 13.40 2.66
N LEU A 245 20.60 13.34 2.02
CA LEU A 245 19.72 14.49 1.84
C LEU A 245 18.52 14.31 2.77
N PHE A 246 18.40 15.20 3.75
CA PHE A 246 17.28 15.18 4.69
C PHE A 246 16.18 16.08 4.19
N THR A 247 14.94 15.59 4.29
CA THR A 247 13.77 16.33 3.85
C THR A 247 12.79 16.62 4.99
N SER A 248 11.74 17.35 4.67
CA SER A 248 10.55 17.55 5.50
C SER A 248 9.33 17.54 4.61
N SER A 249 8.25 16.88 5.05
CA SER A 249 6.93 16.91 4.40
C SER A 249 6.18 18.22 4.68
N LEU A 250 6.61 18.98 5.69
CA LEU A 250 6.08 20.32 6.00
C LEU A 250 6.97 21.41 5.40
N PRO A 251 6.38 22.50 4.87
CA PRO A 251 7.12 23.72 4.57
C PRO A 251 7.80 24.23 5.84
N ARG A 252 9.07 24.66 5.75
CA ARG A 252 9.71 25.35 6.87
C ARG A 252 9.00 26.69 7.08
N GLU A 253 8.47 26.92 8.28
CA GLU A 253 7.92 28.23 8.64
C GLU A 253 9.04 29.28 8.61
N THR A 254 8.90 30.28 7.74
CA THR A 254 9.80 31.44 7.73
C THR A 254 9.51 32.29 8.96
N LYS A 255 10.50 32.41 9.86
CA LYS A 255 10.43 33.30 11.02
C LYS A 255 10.76 34.74 10.67
#